data_AF-A0A944BIZ7-F1
#
_entry.id   AF-A0A944BIZ7-F1
#
_cell.length_a   1.000
_cell.length_b   1.000
_cell.length_c   1.000
_cell.angle_alpha   90.00
_cell.angle_beta   90.00
_cell.angle_gamma   90.00
#
_symmetry.space_group_name_H-M   'P 1'
#
loop_
_entity.id
_entity.type
_entity.pdbx_description
1 polymer ?
#
loop_
_entity_poly.entity_id
_entity_poly.type
_entity_poly.pdbx_seq_one_letter_code
_entity_poly.pdbx_strand_id
1 'polypeptide(L)'
;MKKLTDLSDIAAESECRRLLIVVNARRKRDNAWFNYDEAPIVYDDDSAFVVGMKSLFRYARGESIPPFVVRDYLSQLLDLLFAGIASGALALPSFRKMGDRPWAHAWRRAEIRMAFETDDPMPVSQMAHLLGISVDDLRTQIATSTDGAFEGDIVPRAFLDRWLCNAGDDG
;
A
#
# COMPACT_ATOMS: atom_id res chain seq x y z
N MET A 1 -6.63 -10.93 11.70
CA MET A 1 -6.37 -10.76 10.24
C MET A 1 -7.59 -10.12 9.61
N LYS A 2 -7.42 -9.01 8.90
CA LYS A 2 -8.49 -8.40 8.10
C LYS A 2 -8.76 -9.30 6.91
N LYS A 3 -10.02 -9.57 6.60
CA LYS A 3 -10.40 -10.52 5.55
C LYS A 3 -10.26 -9.85 4.18
N LEU A 4 -10.02 -10.64 3.14
CA LEU A 4 -10.07 -10.22 1.71
C LEU A 4 -11.36 -9.45 1.37
N THR A 5 -12.46 -9.77 2.05
CA THR A 5 -13.76 -9.08 1.95
C THR A 5 -13.73 -7.62 2.42
N ASP A 6 -12.69 -7.22 3.17
CA ASP A 6 -12.53 -5.86 3.71
C ASP A 6 -11.92 -4.89 2.68
N LEU A 7 -11.48 -5.40 1.51
CA LEU A 7 -10.97 -4.61 0.39
C LEU A 7 -12.08 -4.31 -0.64
N SER A 8 -13.20 -3.72 -0.21
CA SER A 8 -14.31 -3.34 -1.11
C SER A 8 -14.09 -1.98 -1.80
N ASP A 9 -14.81 -1.72 -2.90
CA ASP A 9 -14.80 -0.40 -3.55
C ASP A 9 -15.36 0.68 -2.60
N ILE A 10 -16.31 0.31 -1.74
CA ILE A 10 -16.83 1.17 -0.67
C ILE A 10 -15.72 1.51 0.34
N ALA A 11 -14.88 0.53 0.70
CA ALA A 11 -13.74 0.78 1.56
C ALA A 11 -12.73 1.72 0.87
N ALA A 12 -12.45 1.53 -0.43
CA ALA A 12 -11.62 2.42 -1.22
C ALA A 12 -12.14 3.88 -1.19
N GLU A 13 -13.43 4.10 -1.46
CA GLU A 13 -14.07 5.43 -1.39
C GLU A 13 -13.99 6.04 0.01
N SER A 14 -14.20 5.25 1.06
CA SER A 14 -14.08 5.69 2.45
C SER A 14 -12.63 6.12 2.79
N GLU A 15 -11.64 5.38 2.28
CA GLU A 15 -10.24 5.79 2.41
C GLU A 15 -9.97 7.10 1.65
N CYS A 16 -10.50 7.26 0.44
CA CYS A 16 -10.36 8.49 -0.34
C CYS A 16 -10.92 9.70 0.39
N ARG A 17 -12.16 9.62 0.90
CA ARG A 17 -12.80 10.73 1.65
C ARG A 17 -11.96 11.15 2.85
N ARG A 18 -11.36 10.18 3.55
CA ARG A 18 -10.53 10.47 4.71
C ARG A 18 -9.19 11.08 4.34
N LEU A 19 -8.53 10.56 3.31
CA LEU A 19 -7.28 11.13 2.81
C LEU A 19 -7.51 12.56 2.31
N LEU A 20 -8.63 12.82 1.65
CA LEU A 20 -9.02 14.17 1.22
C LEU A 20 -9.16 15.14 2.41
N ILE A 21 -9.74 14.71 3.54
CA ILE A 21 -9.79 15.54 4.76
C ILE A 21 -8.38 15.92 5.22
N VAL A 22 -7.45 14.96 5.22
CA VAL A 22 -6.05 15.19 5.60
C VAL A 22 -5.38 16.16 4.63
N VAL A 23 -5.57 16.00 3.33
CA VAL A 23 -5.01 16.86 2.28
C VAL A 23 -5.54 18.28 2.39
N ASN A 24 -6.86 18.46 2.53
CA ASN A 24 -7.44 19.78 2.66
C ASN A 24 -7.02 20.48 3.95
N ALA A 25 -6.86 19.74 5.05
CA ALA A 25 -6.30 20.28 6.29
C ALA A 25 -4.85 20.77 6.09
N ARG A 26 -4.03 20.01 5.34
CA ARG A 26 -2.67 20.41 4.97
C ARG A 26 -2.67 21.64 4.08
N ARG A 27 -3.46 21.63 3.00
CA ARG A 27 -3.58 22.75 2.06
C ARG A 27 -4.03 24.03 2.75
N LYS A 28 -5.04 23.97 3.64
CA LYS A 28 -5.49 25.12 4.42
C LYS A 28 -4.36 25.73 5.25
N ARG A 29 -3.52 24.89 5.87
CA ARG A 29 -2.39 25.35 6.68
C ARG A 29 -1.29 25.94 5.80
N ASP A 30 -0.93 25.27 4.71
CA ASP A 30 0.13 25.72 3.81
C ASP A 30 -0.30 27.04 3.13
N ASN A 31 -1.56 27.17 2.71
CA ASN A 31 -2.16 28.43 2.24
C ASN A 31 -2.03 29.56 3.26
N ALA A 32 -2.28 29.28 4.54
CA ALA A 32 -2.14 30.27 5.61
C ALA A 32 -0.68 30.70 5.84
N TRP A 33 0.31 29.83 5.58
CA TRP A 33 1.73 30.17 5.70
C TRP A 33 2.26 30.98 4.53
N PHE A 34 1.76 30.71 3.33
CA PHE A 34 2.25 31.33 2.09
C PHE A 34 1.30 32.41 1.53
N ASN A 35 0.23 32.76 2.24
CA ASN A 35 -0.81 33.70 1.80
C ASN A 35 -1.43 33.34 0.43
N TYR A 36 -1.65 32.04 0.20
CA TYR A 36 -2.43 31.59 -0.96
C TYR A 36 -3.92 31.53 -0.63
N ASP A 37 -4.76 31.80 -1.62
CA ASP A 37 -6.22 31.68 -1.52
C ASP A 37 -6.72 30.57 -2.46
N GLU A 38 -6.31 29.33 -2.17
CA GLU A 38 -6.79 28.17 -2.93
C GLU A 38 -7.98 27.50 -2.23
N ALA A 39 -9.02 27.23 -3.01
CA ALA A 39 -10.20 26.52 -2.55
C ALA A 39 -9.89 25.08 -2.10
N PRO A 40 -10.65 24.53 -1.13
CA PRO A 40 -10.52 23.13 -0.76
C PRO A 40 -10.87 22.22 -1.93
N ILE A 41 -10.18 21.08 -2.02
CA ILE A 41 -10.47 20.03 -3.00
C ILE A 41 -11.79 19.37 -2.59
N VAL A 42 -12.75 19.30 -3.52
CA VAL A 42 -14.04 18.64 -3.30
C VAL A 42 -13.92 17.17 -3.67
N TYR A 43 -14.61 16.31 -2.91
CA TYR A 43 -14.66 14.88 -3.23
C TYR A 43 -15.50 14.66 -4.48
N ASP A 44 -14.92 13.96 -5.45
CA ASP A 44 -15.56 13.60 -6.72
C ASP A 44 -15.33 12.10 -6.97
N ASP A 45 -16.42 11.36 -7.11
CA ASP A 45 -16.41 9.90 -7.30
C ASP A 45 -15.75 9.48 -8.63
N ASP A 46 -15.73 10.38 -9.62
CA ASP A 46 -15.10 10.17 -10.92
C ASP A 46 -13.67 10.74 -10.99
N SER A 47 -13.17 11.32 -9.90
CA SER A 47 -11.81 11.82 -9.84
C SER A 47 -10.79 10.70 -10.06
N ALA A 48 -9.68 11.04 -10.71
CA ALA A 48 -8.55 10.12 -10.91
C ALA A 48 -8.06 9.50 -9.58
N PHE A 49 -8.22 10.23 -8.46
CA PHE A 49 -7.88 9.74 -7.14
C PHE A 49 -8.79 8.61 -6.66
N VAL A 50 -10.11 8.73 -6.83
CA VAL A 50 -11.06 7.66 -6.47
C VAL A 50 -10.89 6.45 -7.39
N VAL A 51 -10.71 6.68 -8.69
CA VAL A 51 -10.42 5.62 -9.67
C VAL A 51 -9.13 4.88 -9.33
N GLY A 52 -8.07 5.60 -8.98
CA GLY A 52 -6.79 5.01 -8.59
C GLY A 52 -6.88 4.18 -7.31
N MET A 53 -7.59 4.67 -6.28
CA MET A 53 -7.80 3.91 -5.05
C MET A 53 -8.63 2.65 -5.27
N LYS A 54 -9.70 2.73 -6.08
CA LYS A 54 -10.48 1.54 -6.47
C LYS A 54 -9.61 0.54 -7.23
N SER A 55 -8.79 1.02 -8.15
CA SER A 55 -7.85 0.20 -8.93
C SER A 55 -6.85 -0.51 -8.03
N LEU A 56 -6.31 0.17 -7.01
CA LEU A 56 -5.44 -0.43 -6.00
C LEU A 56 -6.14 -1.56 -5.24
N PHE A 57 -7.37 -1.33 -4.77
CA PHE A 57 -8.14 -2.33 -4.02
C PHE A 57 -8.49 -3.55 -4.88
N ARG A 58 -8.95 -3.31 -6.11
CA ARG A 58 -9.25 -4.36 -7.10
C ARG A 58 -8.01 -5.19 -7.43
N TYR A 59 -6.87 -4.53 -7.66
CA TYR A 59 -5.61 -5.22 -7.89
C TYR A 59 -5.18 -6.03 -6.65
N ALA A 60 -5.31 -5.49 -5.44
CA ALA A 60 -5.02 -6.23 -4.21
C ALA A 60 -5.93 -7.46 -3.97
N ARG A 61 -7.13 -7.47 -4.58
CA ARG A 61 -8.08 -8.61 -4.58
C ARG A 61 -7.77 -9.68 -5.65
N GLY A 62 -6.86 -9.42 -6.58
CA GLY A 62 -6.56 -10.35 -7.68
C GLY A 62 -7.21 -10.01 -9.03
N GLU A 63 -7.87 -8.85 -9.15
CA GLU A 63 -8.48 -8.44 -10.42
C GLU A 63 -7.43 -8.02 -11.45
N SER A 64 -7.77 -8.16 -12.74
CA SER A 64 -6.88 -7.75 -13.84
C SER A 64 -6.89 -6.22 -13.98
N ILE A 65 -5.92 -5.58 -13.33
CA ILE A 65 -5.63 -4.14 -13.44
C ILE A 65 -4.18 -4.02 -13.92
N PRO A 66 -3.87 -3.17 -14.91
CA PRO A 66 -2.51 -3.03 -15.38
C PRO A 66 -1.55 -2.53 -14.27
N PRO A 67 -0.41 -3.19 -14.01
CA PRO A 67 0.50 -2.82 -12.91
C PRO A 67 1.01 -1.38 -12.95
N PHE A 68 1.24 -0.83 -14.14
CA PHE A 68 1.71 0.55 -14.29
C PHE A 68 0.71 1.58 -13.73
N VAL A 69 -0.60 1.28 -13.83
CA VAL A 69 -1.67 2.11 -13.26
C VAL A 69 -1.53 2.12 -11.74
N VAL A 70 -1.34 0.94 -11.14
CA VAL A 70 -1.20 0.79 -9.69
C VAL A 70 0.09 1.47 -9.18
N ARG A 71 1.22 1.31 -9.87
CA ARG A 71 2.51 1.94 -9.48
C ARG A 71 2.44 3.47 -9.47
N ASP A 72 1.88 4.08 -10.51
CA ASP A 72 1.75 5.54 -10.60
C ASP A 72 0.92 6.10 -9.43
N TYR A 73 -0.22 5.46 -9.12
CA TYR A 73 -1.06 5.87 -8.00
C TYR A 73 -0.42 5.65 -6.63
N LEU A 74 0.33 4.56 -6.45
CA LEU A 74 1.05 4.31 -5.20
C LEU A 74 2.12 5.37 -4.97
N SER A 75 2.87 5.76 -6.01
CA SER A 75 3.83 6.87 -5.90
C SER A 75 3.12 8.16 -5.47
N GLN A 76 2.03 8.53 -6.13
CA GLN A 76 1.28 9.74 -5.80
C GLN A 76 0.70 9.71 -4.37
N LEU A 77 0.21 8.56 -3.92
CA LEU A 77 -0.29 8.38 -2.56
C LEU A 77 0.85 8.54 -1.53
N LEU A 78 1.99 7.92 -1.78
CA LEU A 78 3.16 8.03 -0.92
C LEU A 78 3.69 9.47 -0.90
N ASP A 79 3.78 10.15 -2.04
CA ASP A 79 4.17 11.56 -2.10
C ASP A 79 3.20 12.44 -1.32
N LEU A 80 1.90 12.21 -1.46
CA LEU A 80 0.88 12.95 -0.74
C LEU A 80 0.97 12.75 0.78
N LEU A 81 1.32 11.53 1.22
CA LEU A 81 1.49 11.18 2.63
C LEU A 81 2.85 11.56 3.20
N PHE A 82 3.92 11.54 2.39
CA PHE A 82 5.31 11.58 2.83
C PHE A 82 6.14 12.73 2.25
N ALA A 83 5.80 13.36 1.12
CA ALA A 83 6.51 14.53 0.56
C ALA A 83 6.31 15.83 1.38
N GLY A 84 6.17 15.70 2.70
CA GLY A 84 6.26 16.76 3.70
C GLY A 84 7.02 16.25 4.93
N ILE A 85 8.08 15.47 4.70
CA ILE A 85 8.90 14.78 5.70
C ILE A 85 9.20 15.72 6.90
N ALA A 86 8.83 15.26 8.10
CA ALA A 86 9.28 15.76 9.41
C ALA A 86 8.62 17.02 10.04
N SER A 87 7.32 17.26 9.89
CA SER A 87 6.62 18.16 10.82
C SER A 87 5.67 17.40 11.73
N GLY A 88 6.05 17.21 13.00
CA GLY A 88 5.16 16.75 14.07
C GLY A 88 3.92 17.64 14.31
N ALA A 89 3.79 18.74 13.55
CA ALA A 89 2.62 19.62 13.54
C ALA A 89 1.52 19.17 12.56
N LEU A 90 1.77 18.19 11.70
CA LEU A 90 0.72 17.48 10.98
C LEU A 90 0.31 16.29 11.84
N ALA A 91 -0.92 16.29 12.34
CA ALA A 91 -1.50 15.15 13.04
C ALA A 91 -1.79 13.96 12.08
N LEU A 92 -0.82 13.59 11.24
CA LEU A 92 -0.82 12.30 10.58
C LEU A 92 -0.81 11.26 11.71
N PRO A 93 -1.72 10.26 11.69
CA PRO A 93 -1.58 9.12 12.57
C PRO A 93 -0.17 8.57 12.41
N SER A 94 0.47 8.13 13.49
CA SER A 94 1.79 7.49 13.39
C SER A 94 1.77 6.43 12.29
N PHE A 95 2.90 6.19 11.61
CA PHE A 95 2.99 5.21 10.52
C PHE A 95 2.40 3.85 10.94
N ARG A 96 2.52 3.46 12.22
CA ARG A 96 1.79 2.31 12.80
C ARG A 96 0.26 2.38 12.64
N LYS A 97 -0.37 3.51 12.99
CA LYS A 97 -1.82 3.74 12.83
C LYS A 97 -2.25 3.87 11.36
N MET A 98 -1.33 4.22 10.46
CA MET A 98 -1.57 4.24 9.02
C MET A 98 -1.38 2.86 8.39
N GLY A 99 -0.42 2.07 8.88
CA GLY A 99 -0.17 0.69 8.46
C GLY A 99 -1.40 -0.18 8.62
N ASP A 100 -2.17 -0.01 9.70
CA ASP A 100 -3.39 -0.80 9.91
C ASP A 100 -4.58 -0.38 9.03
N ARG A 101 -4.45 0.59 8.12
CA ARG A 101 -5.56 1.05 7.29
C ARG A 101 -5.85 0.12 6.11
N PRO A 102 -7.11 0.06 5.63
CA PRO A 102 -7.47 -0.65 4.41
C PRO A 102 -6.58 -0.31 3.20
N TRP A 103 -6.26 0.97 2.97
CA TRP A 103 -5.38 1.36 1.85
C TRP A 103 -3.96 0.81 2.02
N ALA A 104 -3.44 0.77 3.25
CA ALA A 104 -2.09 0.30 3.51
C ALA A 104 -2.01 -1.24 3.38
N HIS A 105 -3.08 -1.95 3.72
CA HIS A 105 -3.20 -3.38 3.42
C HIS A 105 -3.30 -3.63 1.91
N ALA A 106 -4.10 -2.85 1.19
CA ALA A 106 -4.21 -2.95 -0.26
C ALA A 106 -2.87 -2.66 -0.95
N TRP A 107 -2.17 -1.62 -0.52
CA TRP A 107 -0.82 -1.26 -0.98
C TRP A 107 0.16 -2.42 -0.83
N ARG A 108 0.29 -2.96 0.38
CA ARG A 108 1.24 -4.05 0.64
C ARG A 108 0.96 -5.28 -0.21
N ARG A 109 -0.32 -5.66 -0.36
CA ARG A 109 -0.72 -6.76 -1.25
C ARG A 109 -0.42 -6.45 -2.71
N ALA A 110 -0.63 -5.21 -3.14
CA ALA A 110 -0.33 -4.78 -4.49
C ALA A 110 1.18 -4.82 -4.77
N GLU A 111 2.03 -4.34 -3.87
CA GLU A 111 3.50 -4.43 -4.00
C GLU A 111 3.97 -5.87 -4.14
N ILE A 112 3.50 -6.73 -3.24
CA ILE A 112 3.79 -8.16 -3.25
C ILE A 112 3.35 -8.78 -4.58
N ARG A 113 2.12 -8.51 -5.02
CA ARG A 113 1.60 -9.00 -6.29
C ARG A 113 2.36 -8.47 -7.51
N MET A 114 2.70 -7.18 -7.54
CA MET A 114 3.47 -6.59 -8.63
C MET A 114 4.85 -7.22 -8.74
N ALA A 115 5.54 -7.46 -7.61
CA ALA A 115 6.81 -8.17 -7.60
C ALA A 115 6.69 -9.57 -8.22
N PHE A 116 5.55 -10.27 -8.03
CA PHE A 116 5.26 -11.52 -8.72
C PHE A 116 5.05 -11.36 -10.22
N GLU A 117 4.21 -10.40 -10.62
CA GLU A 117 3.86 -10.21 -12.03
C GLU A 117 5.04 -9.72 -12.87
N THR A 118 5.98 -8.99 -12.27
CA THR A 118 7.15 -8.43 -12.96
C THR A 118 8.45 -9.23 -12.79
N ASP A 119 8.42 -10.36 -12.07
CA ASP A 119 9.60 -11.17 -11.71
C ASP A 119 10.73 -10.32 -11.10
N ASP A 120 10.35 -9.30 -10.32
CA ASP A 120 11.28 -8.33 -9.73
C ASP A 120 11.79 -8.89 -8.39
N PRO A 121 13.11 -9.13 -8.23
CA PRO A 121 13.65 -9.61 -6.97
C PRO A 121 13.43 -8.55 -5.89
N MET A 122 12.88 -8.97 -4.75
CA MET A 122 12.69 -8.11 -3.60
C MET A 122 13.43 -8.73 -2.40
N PRO A 123 14.03 -7.93 -1.51
CA PRO A 123 14.71 -8.46 -0.33
C PRO A 123 13.75 -9.10 0.69
N VAL A 124 14.21 -10.13 1.41
CA VAL A 124 13.41 -10.80 2.47
C VAL A 124 12.99 -9.80 3.56
N SER A 125 13.87 -8.84 3.88
CA SER A 125 13.59 -7.75 4.80
C SER A 125 12.43 -6.87 4.34
N GLN A 126 12.37 -6.56 3.04
CA GLN A 126 11.30 -5.77 2.44
C GLN A 126 9.98 -6.54 2.42
N MET A 127 9.98 -7.83 2.11
CA MET A 127 8.78 -8.66 2.18
C MET A 127 8.28 -8.83 3.61
N ALA A 128 9.17 -9.07 4.58
CA ALA A 128 8.80 -9.13 6.00
C ALA A 128 8.15 -7.80 6.45
N HIS A 129 8.71 -6.67 6.00
CA HIS A 129 8.13 -5.35 6.23
C HIS A 129 6.73 -5.21 5.63
N LEU A 130 6.53 -5.62 4.37
CA LEU A 130 5.23 -5.58 3.70
C LEU A 130 4.24 -6.52 4.40
N LEU A 131 4.64 -7.71 4.81
CA LEU A 131 3.78 -8.64 5.53
C LEU A 131 3.52 -8.22 6.99
N GLY A 132 4.30 -7.29 7.53
CA GLY A 132 4.20 -6.85 8.92
C GLY A 132 4.61 -7.93 9.93
N ILE A 133 5.50 -8.83 9.53
CA ILE A 133 6.03 -9.92 10.36
C ILE A 133 7.56 -9.77 10.51
N SER A 134 8.17 -10.47 11.45
CA SER A 134 9.63 -10.46 11.56
C SER A 134 10.28 -11.24 10.42
N VAL A 135 11.55 -10.94 10.12
CA VAL A 135 12.33 -11.70 9.13
C VAL A 135 12.46 -13.16 9.54
N ASP A 136 12.63 -13.44 10.83
CA ASP A 136 12.74 -14.80 11.36
C ASP A 136 11.41 -15.56 11.25
N ASP A 137 10.29 -14.89 11.53
CA ASP A 137 8.95 -15.47 11.33
C ASP A 137 8.70 -15.76 9.85
N LEU A 138 9.06 -14.83 8.96
CA LEU A 138 8.93 -15.03 7.51
C LEU A 138 9.77 -16.22 7.06
N ARG A 139 11.05 -16.29 7.46
CA ARG A 139 11.94 -17.42 7.16
C ARG A 139 11.39 -18.74 7.70
N THR A 140 10.85 -18.75 8.91
CA THR A 140 10.24 -19.93 9.52
C THR A 140 9.00 -20.38 8.75
N GLN A 141 8.11 -19.45 8.39
CA GLN A 141 6.91 -19.77 7.62
C GLN A 141 7.26 -20.24 6.20
N ILE A 142 8.30 -19.70 5.57
CA ILE A 142 8.80 -20.25 4.30
C ILE A 142 9.46 -21.62 4.51
N ALA A 143 10.13 -21.89 5.63
CA ALA A 143 10.69 -23.22 5.88
C ALA A 143 9.62 -24.29 6.14
N THR A 144 8.45 -23.89 6.66
CA THR A 144 7.40 -24.80 7.18
C THR A 144 6.13 -24.89 6.32
N SER A 145 5.92 -23.94 5.39
CA SER A 145 4.75 -23.97 4.50
C SER A 145 4.89 -25.08 3.44
N THR A 146 4.09 -26.14 3.59
CA THR A 146 3.99 -27.28 2.66
C THR A 146 2.88 -27.15 1.61
N ASP A 147 1.93 -26.22 1.78
CA ASP A 147 0.65 -26.20 1.04
C ASP A 147 0.55 -25.18 -0.10
N GLY A 148 1.67 -24.73 -0.67
CA GLY A 148 1.64 -24.00 -1.95
C GLY A 148 1.14 -22.55 -1.90
N ALA A 149 0.45 -22.14 -0.83
CA ALA A 149 -0.12 -20.80 -0.67
C ALA A 149 0.33 -20.16 0.65
N PHE A 150 0.88 -18.95 0.55
CA PHE A 150 1.20 -18.10 1.70
C PHE A 150 0.20 -16.94 1.77
N GLU A 151 -0.31 -16.69 2.98
CA GLU A 151 -1.31 -15.66 3.29
C GLU A 151 -2.54 -15.62 2.35
N GLY A 152 -3.27 -16.75 2.22
CA GLY A 152 -4.56 -16.78 1.52
C GLY A 152 -4.46 -16.50 0.02
N ASP A 153 -3.65 -17.31 -0.67
CA ASP A 153 -3.47 -17.34 -2.14
C ASP A 153 -2.76 -16.13 -2.77
N ILE A 154 -2.12 -15.27 -1.97
CA ILE A 154 -1.41 -14.09 -2.51
C ILE A 154 -0.09 -14.50 -3.16
N VAL A 155 0.65 -15.42 -2.51
CA VAL A 155 2.01 -15.78 -2.90
C VAL A 155 2.10 -17.27 -3.20
N PRO A 156 2.30 -17.67 -4.48
CA PRO A 156 2.58 -19.05 -4.83
C PRO A 156 3.92 -19.53 -4.25
N ARG A 157 3.97 -20.75 -3.70
CA ARG A 157 5.20 -21.32 -3.11
C ARG A 157 6.39 -21.36 -4.06
N ALA A 158 6.16 -21.72 -5.32
CA ALA A 158 7.20 -21.77 -6.36
C ALA A 158 7.91 -20.42 -6.53
N PHE A 159 7.23 -19.31 -6.21
CA PHE A 159 7.83 -17.99 -6.20
C PHE A 159 8.73 -17.80 -4.97
N LEU A 160 8.27 -18.17 -3.77
CA LEU A 160 9.07 -18.07 -2.53
C LEU A 160 10.40 -18.83 -2.66
N ASP A 161 10.39 -20.01 -3.27
CA ASP A 161 11.60 -20.82 -3.46
C ASP A 161 12.58 -20.17 -4.44
N ARG A 162 12.09 -19.62 -5.56
CA ARG A 162 12.92 -18.93 -6.57
C ARG A 162 13.54 -17.65 -6.02
N TRP A 163 12.82 -16.98 -5.13
CA TRP A 163 13.17 -15.71 -4.56
C TRP A 163 14.16 -15.86 -3.39
N LEU A 164 14.00 -16.89 -2.54
CA LEU A 164 14.99 -17.26 -1.52
C LEU A 164 16.33 -17.67 -2.11
N CYS A 165 16.35 -18.29 -3.29
CA CYS A 165 17.59 -18.60 -4.00
C CYS A 165 18.34 -17.34 -4.50
N ASN A 166 17.62 -16.24 -4.77
CA ASN A 166 18.18 -14.98 -5.25
C ASN A 166 18.45 -13.96 -4.14
N ALA A 167 17.78 -14.06 -2.99
CA ALA A 167 17.98 -13.19 -1.83
C ALA A 167 19.18 -13.59 -0.94
N GLY A 168 20.08 -14.44 -1.45
CA GLY A 168 21.23 -14.99 -0.73
C GLY A 168 22.33 -13.98 -0.35
N ASP A 169 22.17 -12.69 -0.65
CA ASP A 169 23.22 -11.67 -0.49
C ASP A 169 22.84 -10.50 0.43
N ASP A 170 21.87 -10.65 1.33
CA ASP A 170 21.73 -9.72 2.47
C ASP A 170 22.60 -10.25 3.62
N GLY A 171 23.89 -9.87 3.58
CA GLY A 171 24.89 -10.17 4.61
C GLY A 171 24.56 -9.66 6.01
#